data_AF-A0A0C3J6K1-F1
#
_entry.id   AF-A0A0C3J6K1-F1
#
_cell.length_a   1.000
_cell.length_b   1.000
_cell.length_c   1.000
_cell.angle_alpha   90.00
_cell.angle_beta   90.00
_cell.angle_gamma   90.00
#
_symmetry.space_group_name_H-M   'P 1'
#
loop_
_entity.id
_entity.type
_entity.pdbx_description
1 polymer ?
#
loop_
_entity_poly.entity_id
_entity_poly.type
_entity_poly.pdbx_seq_one_letter_code
_entity_poly.pdbx_strand_id
1 'polypeptide(L)'
;MICNNLLVHSRYSIENVYLAGIIPGPKEPSHDQINHVLSPLVDDLLKGWSPGLQLTCTALHPLGCLVRCAVIPLVCDMLAACKTAGFAGLGSHPGKYCAFCLQDGWNTANVDVSSWRRRTWQEHVAIATLWKNAATEGIRQQIYTTFGIRWTELLRLPYWNPTRFVVVDCMHNFFIGDLQHHCRNVLG
;
A
#
# COMPACT_ATOMS: atom_id res chain seq x y z
N MET A 1 -8.43 4.44 -9.94
CA MET A 1 -9.32 4.92 -8.85
C MET A 1 -10.74 4.98 -9.39
N ILE A 2 -11.74 4.63 -8.59
CA ILE A 2 -13.14 4.53 -9.02
C ILE A 2 -13.99 5.51 -8.22
N CYS A 3 -14.96 6.16 -8.86
CA CYS A 3 -15.91 7.03 -8.18
C CYS A 3 -17.00 6.21 -7.45
N ASN A 4 -16.89 6.08 -6.13
CA ASN A 4 -17.86 5.32 -5.32
C ASN A 4 -19.21 6.04 -5.10
N ASN A 5 -19.31 7.32 -5.44
CA ASN A 5 -20.55 8.09 -5.34
C ASN A 5 -21.57 7.75 -6.42
N LEU A 6 -21.18 6.93 -7.41
CA LEU A 6 -22.06 6.48 -8.49
C LEU A 6 -22.80 5.19 -8.12
N LEU A 7 -23.87 4.89 -8.87
CA LEU A 7 -24.60 3.63 -8.79
C LEU A 7 -23.67 2.47 -9.15
N VAL A 8 -23.83 1.31 -8.47
CA VAL A 8 -22.92 0.15 -8.54
C VAL A 8 -22.59 -0.26 -9.99
N HIS A 9 -23.59 -0.28 -10.86
CA HIS A 9 -23.43 -0.69 -12.26
C HIS A 9 -22.64 0.30 -13.12
N SER A 10 -22.54 1.57 -12.71
CA SER A 10 -21.81 2.61 -13.44
C SER A 10 -20.38 2.81 -12.92
N ARG A 11 -20.06 2.34 -11.71
CA ARG A 11 -18.75 2.57 -11.07
C ARG A 11 -17.59 2.06 -11.91
N TYR A 12 -17.76 0.90 -12.53
CA TYR A 12 -16.71 0.22 -13.29
C TYR A 12 -16.72 0.55 -14.78
N SER A 13 -17.64 1.42 -15.24
CA SER A 13 -17.59 1.93 -16.61
C SER A 13 -16.30 2.73 -16.80
N ILE A 14 -15.66 2.59 -17.97
CA ILE A 14 -14.34 3.16 -18.27
C ILE A 14 -14.30 4.67 -18.01
N GLU A 15 -15.39 5.38 -18.32
CA GLU A 15 -15.55 6.81 -18.09
C GLU A 15 -15.50 7.24 -16.62
N ASN A 16 -15.72 6.32 -15.68
CA ASN A 16 -15.74 6.56 -14.23
C ASN A 16 -14.49 6.01 -13.52
N VAL A 17 -13.54 5.46 -14.28
CA VAL A 17 -12.27 4.96 -13.78
C VAL A 17 -11.17 5.96 -14.10
N TYR A 18 -10.57 6.53 -13.05
CA TYR A 18 -9.37 7.34 -13.18
C TYR A 18 -8.12 6.45 -13.20
N LEU A 19 -7.43 6.41 -14.35
CA LEU A 19 -6.15 5.74 -14.52
C LEU A 19 -5.01 6.67 -14.04
N ALA A 20 -4.44 6.34 -12.88
CA ALA A 20 -3.41 7.16 -12.25
C ALA A 20 -1.99 6.91 -12.79
N GLY A 21 -1.76 5.76 -13.41
CA GLY A 21 -0.45 5.38 -13.94
C GLY A 21 -0.47 4.00 -14.57
N ILE A 22 0.50 3.76 -15.46
CA ILE A 22 0.68 2.48 -16.14
C ILE A 22 2.10 2.00 -15.82
N ILE A 23 2.20 0.77 -15.34
CA ILE A 23 3.49 0.11 -15.17
C ILE A 23 3.88 -0.50 -16.53
N PRO A 24 5.00 -0.07 -17.14
CA PRO A 24 5.42 -0.63 -18.42
C PRO A 24 5.84 -2.10 -18.25
N GLY A 25 5.35 -2.97 -19.14
CA GLY A 25 5.81 -4.35 -19.26
C GLY A 25 7.17 -4.45 -19.98
N PRO A 26 7.75 -5.65 -20.14
CA PRO A 26 7.16 -6.97 -19.89
C PRO A 26 7.41 -7.52 -18.47
N LYS A 27 8.35 -6.94 -17.72
CA LYS A 27 8.68 -7.37 -16.35
C LYS A 27 8.12 -6.38 -15.35
N GLU A 28 7.68 -6.90 -14.22
CA GLU A 28 7.26 -6.07 -13.10
C GLU A 28 8.42 -5.22 -12.57
N PRO A 29 8.19 -3.96 -12.17
CA PRO A 29 9.22 -3.10 -11.59
C PRO A 29 9.81 -3.73 -10.34
N SER A 30 11.10 -3.49 -10.13
CA SER A 30 11.74 -3.80 -8.87
C SER A 30 11.10 -3.00 -7.72
N HIS A 31 11.41 -3.41 -6.49
CA HIS A 31 10.96 -2.73 -5.28
C HIS A 31 11.21 -1.21 -5.33
N ASP A 32 12.33 -0.76 -5.86
CA ASP A 32 12.67 0.67 -5.92
C ASP A 32 12.07 1.36 -7.14
N GLN A 33 11.93 0.65 -8.26
CA GLN A 33 11.37 1.22 -9.49
C GLN A 33 9.90 1.62 -9.34
N ILE A 34 9.15 0.95 -8.46
CA ILE A 34 7.76 1.32 -8.18
C ILE A 34 7.64 2.76 -7.65
N ASN A 35 8.65 3.25 -6.93
CA ASN A 35 8.67 4.61 -6.41
C ASN A 35 8.72 5.64 -7.54
N HIS A 36 9.41 5.35 -8.64
CA HIS A 36 9.41 6.25 -9.81
C HIS A 36 8.03 6.34 -10.48
N VAL A 37 7.26 5.26 -10.45
CA VAL A 37 5.88 5.25 -10.98
C VAL A 37 4.93 6.00 -10.03
N LEU A 38 5.13 5.87 -8.72
CA LEU A 38 4.28 6.50 -7.71
C LEU A 38 4.58 7.99 -7.49
N SER A 39 5.81 8.45 -7.74
CA SER A 39 6.22 9.83 -7.44
C SER A 39 5.31 10.89 -8.07
N PRO A 40 4.97 10.84 -9.38
CA PRO A 40 4.11 11.88 -9.98
C PRO A 40 2.72 11.92 -9.34
N LEU A 41 2.15 10.75 -9.04
CA LEU A 41 0.86 10.65 -8.36
C LEU A 41 0.93 11.25 -6.95
N VAL A 42 1.98 10.94 -6.19
CA VAL A 42 2.19 11.47 -4.84
C VAL A 42 2.39 12.99 -4.86
N ASP A 43 3.13 13.52 -5.84
CA ASP A 43 3.33 14.97 -6.00
C ASP A 43 2.00 15.72 -6.18
N ASP A 44 1.09 15.17 -6.98
CA ASP A 44 -0.23 15.76 -7.18
C ASP A 44 -1.16 15.59 -5.97
N LEU A 45 -1.07 14.46 -5.26
CA LEU A 45 -1.80 14.23 -4.01
C LEU A 45 -1.35 15.15 -2.88
N LEU A 46 -0.06 15.51 -2.82
CA LEU A 46 0.45 16.48 -1.86
C LEU A 46 -0.17 17.87 -2.09
N LYS A 47 -0.19 18.34 -3.34
CA LYS A 47 -0.85 19.60 -3.72
C LYS A 47 -2.35 19.54 -3.40
N GLY A 48 -2.98 18.40 -3.71
CA GLY A 48 -4.39 18.16 -3.43
C GLY A 48 -4.73 18.07 -1.94
N TRP A 49 -3.78 17.75 -1.07
CA TRP A 49 -3.99 17.72 0.37
C TRP A 49 -3.84 19.10 1.01
N SER A 50 -2.74 19.79 0.72
CA SER A 50 -2.42 21.10 1.29
C SER A 50 -1.61 21.94 0.29
N PRO A 51 -2.15 23.07 -0.21
CA PRO A 51 -3.35 23.76 0.27
C PRO A 51 -4.69 23.13 -0.18
N GLY A 52 -4.68 22.28 -1.21
CA GLY A 52 -5.86 21.81 -1.93
C GLY A 52 -5.88 22.30 -3.39
N LEU A 53 -6.84 21.82 -4.17
CA LEU A 53 -7.06 22.21 -5.56
C LEU A 53 -8.18 23.24 -5.65
N GLN A 54 -7.89 24.43 -6.19
CA GLN A 54 -8.92 25.42 -6.50
C GLN A 54 -9.51 25.13 -7.87
N LEU A 55 -10.76 24.69 -7.89
CA LEU A 55 -11.51 24.50 -9.12
C LEU A 55 -12.18 25.80 -9.52
N THR A 56 -12.10 26.18 -10.80
CA THR A 56 -12.68 27.42 -11.32
C THR A 56 -14.20 27.37 -11.37
N CYS A 57 -14.77 26.20 -11.65
CA CYS A 57 -16.21 25.95 -11.58
C CYS A 57 -16.51 24.45 -11.37
N THR A 58 -17.67 24.17 -10.80
CA THR A 58 -18.30 22.84 -10.78
C THR A 58 -19.79 22.99 -11.07
N ALA A 59 -20.49 21.88 -11.33
CA ALA A 59 -21.93 21.91 -11.64
C ALA A 59 -22.78 22.65 -10.59
N LEU A 60 -22.39 22.59 -9.30
CA LEU A 60 -23.09 23.27 -8.20
C LEU A 60 -22.40 24.56 -7.73
N HIS A 61 -21.16 24.81 -8.14
CA HIS A 61 -20.38 25.98 -7.71
C HIS A 61 -19.78 26.69 -8.94
N PRO A 62 -20.54 27.56 -9.62
CA PRO A 62 -20.06 28.25 -10.82
C PRO A 62 -18.95 29.27 -10.54
N LEU A 63 -18.83 29.74 -9.29
CA LEU A 63 -17.74 30.62 -8.83
C LEU A 63 -16.51 29.84 -8.31
N GLY A 64 -16.50 28.52 -8.50
CA GLY A 64 -15.42 27.64 -8.07
C GLY A 64 -15.58 27.12 -6.64
N CYS A 65 -14.70 26.20 -6.29
CA CYS A 65 -14.60 25.66 -4.93
C CYS A 65 -13.20 25.09 -4.65
N LEU A 66 -12.80 25.12 -3.37
CA LEU A 66 -11.60 24.45 -2.91
C LEU A 66 -11.92 22.98 -2.62
N VAL A 67 -11.20 22.09 -3.28
CA VAL A 67 -11.31 20.64 -3.07
C VAL A 67 -10.02 20.12 -2.44
N ARG A 68 -10.14 19.19 -1.50
CA ARG A 68 -9.01 18.44 -0.95
C ARG A 68 -9.11 16.97 -1.31
N CYS A 69 -7.97 16.38 -1.64
CA CYS A 69 -7.84 14.99 -2.04
C CYS A 69 -7.00 14.23 -1.01
N ALA A 70 -7.43 13.02 -0.68
CA ALA A 70 -6.67 12.11 0.16
C ALA A 70 -6.81 10.68 -0.37
N VAL A 71 -5.69 9.93 -0.38
CA VAL A 71 -5.70 8.49 -0.66
C VAL A 71 -5.62 7.74 0.66
N ILE A 72 -6.61 6.90 0.95
CA ILE A 72 -6.69 6.15 2.20
C ILE A 72 -6.44 4.67 1.93
N PRO A 73 -7.42 3.79 1.67
CA PRO A 73 -7.11 2.38 1.59
C PRO A 73 -6.34 2.09 0.30
N LEU A 74 -5.17 1.49 0.46
CA LEU A 74 -4.50 0.73 -0.58
C LEU A 74 -5.17 -0.65 -0.64
N VAL A 75 -5.90 -0.88 -1.73
CA VAL A 75 -6.61 -2.15 -1.99
C VAL A 75 -5.93 -2.82 -3.18
N CYS A 76 -5.26 -3.92 -2.91
CA CYS A 76 -4.59 -4.75 -3.89
C CYS A 76 -4.28 -6.12 -3.28
N ASP A 77 -3.83 -7.08 -4.10
CA ASP A 77 -3.33 -8.34 -3.59
C ASP A 77 -2.11 -8.14 -2.66
N MET A 78 -1.75 -9.18 -1.91
CA MET A 78 -0.69 -9.10 -0.89
C MET A 78 0.68 -8.76 -1.48
N LEU A 79 1.00 -9.23 -2.69
CA LEU A 79 2.30 -8.98 -3.33
C LEU A 79 2.41 -7.51 -3.76
N ALA A 80 1.37 -6.99 -4.41
CA ALA A 80 1.26 -5.60 -4.78
C ALA A 80 1.24 -4.71 -3.54
N ALA A 81 0.57 -5.12 -2.45
CA ALA A 81 0.55 -4.39 -1.19
C ALA A 81 1.95 -4.28 -0.57
N CYS A 82 2.70 -5.38 -0.49
CA CYS A 82 4.08 -5.38 -0.04
C CYS A 82 4.96 -4.43 -0.89
N LYS A 83 4.80 -4.46 -2.21
CA LYS A 83 5.58 -3.59 -3.12
C LYS A 83 5.19 -2.12 -3.04
N THR A 84 3.91 -1.79 -2.94
CA THR A 84 3.48 -0.39 -2.93
C THR A 84 3.64 0.24 -1.55
N ALA A 85 3.39 -0.51 -0.47
CA ALA A 85 3.50 -0.02 0.90
C ALA A 85 4.89 -0.21 1.53
N GLY A 86 5.82 -0.88 0.84
CA GLY A 86 7.19 -1.05 1.32
C GLY A 86 7.37 -2.12 2.40
N PHE A 87 6.52 -3.15 2.41
CA PHE A 87 6.65 -4.31 3.31
C PHE A 87 7.38 -5.48 2.63
N ALA A 88 8.03 -6.31 3.44
CA ALA A 88 8.50 -7.62 3.01
C ALA A 88 7.35 -8.60 2.79
N GLY A 89 7.49 -9.48 1.79
CA GLY A 89 6.57 -10.59 1.56
C GLY A 89 6.87 -11.79 2.46
N LEU A 90 5.85 -12.63 2.69
CA LEU A 90 6.03 -13.91 3.38
C LEU A 90 6.95 -14.83 2.56
N GLY A 91 7.89 -15.50 3.23
CA GLY A 91 8.85 -16.40 2.59
C GLY A 91 10.03 -15.70 1.91
N SER A 92 10.04 -14.37 1.82
CA SER A 92 11.18 -13.64 1.26
C SER A 92 12.35 -13.57 2.23
N HIS A 93 12.11 -13.43 3.55
CA HIS A 93 13.13 -13.20 4.58
C HIS A 93 12.71 -13.77 5.96
N PRO A 94 13.66 -14.09 6.87
CA PRO A 94 13.35 -14.60 8.21
C PRO A 94 12.83 -13.53 9.20
N GLY A 95 12.98 -12.24 8.86
CA GLY A 95 12.54 -11.13 9.70
C GLY A 95 11.02 -10.89 9.66
N LYS A 96 10.63 -9.64 9.90
CA LYS A 96 9.21 -9.26 9.98
C LYS A 96 8.54 -9.29 8.60
N TYR A 97 7.40 -9.95 8.46
CA TYR A 97 6.68 -10.07 7.17
C TYR A 97 5.28 -9.43 7.19
N CYS A 98 4.66 -9.31 8.36
CA CYS A 98 3.29 -8.82 8.47
C CYS A 98 3.23 -7.29 8.38
N ALA A 99 2.23 -6.75 7.65
CA ALA A 99 1.97 -5.31 7.58
C ALA A 99 1.42 -4.74 8.90
N PHE A 100 0.82 -5.58 9.75
CA PHE A 100 0.06 -5.17 10.93
C PHE A 100 0.76 -5.43 12.26
N CYS A 101 1.56 -6.50 12.35
CA CYS A 101 2.24 -6.92 13.57
C CYS A 101 3.74 -7.16 13.32
N LEU A 102 4.47 -7.35 14.42
CA LEU A 102 5.90 -7.58 14.45
C LEU A 102 6.25 -9.07 14.62
N GLN A 103 5.42 -9.98 14.10
CA GLN A 103 5.79 -11.40 14.03
C GLN A 103 6.91 -11.61 13.02
N ASP A 104 7.84 -12.50 13.37
CA ASP A 104 8.92 -12.95 12.50
C ASP A 104 8.45 -14.10 11.59
N GLY A 105 9.06 -14.21 10.42
CA GLY A 105 8.73 -15.25 9.44
C GLY A 105 8.95 -16.68 9.95
N TRP A 106 9.78 -16.87 10.98
CA TRP A 106 10.01 -18.18 11.62
C TRP A 106 8.96 -18.52 12.69
N ASN A 107 8.21 -17.54 13.20
CA ASN A 107 7.20 -17.73 14.25
C ASN A 107 5.76 -17.68 13.70
N THR A 108 5.57 -18.12 12.45
CA THR A 108 4.25 -18.14 11.78
C THR A 108 3.25 -19.08 12.46
N ALA A 109 3.73 -20.02 13.26
CA ALA A 109 2.88 -20.94 14.04
C ALA A 109 2.25 -20.29 15.29
N ASN A 110 2.74 -19.12 15.73
CA ASN A 110 2.16 -18.43 16.88
C ASN A 110 0.82 -17.80 16.51
N VAL A 111 -0.27 -18.49 16.84
CA VAL A 111 -1.65 -18.04 16.65
C VAL A 111 -2.23 -17.27 17.85
N ASP A 112 -1.47 -17.08 18.92
CA ASP A 112 -1.91 -16.31 20.09
C ASP A 112 -1.82 -14.80 19.81
N VAL A 113 -2.94 -14.24 19.35
CA VAL A 113 -3.10 -12.82 18.99
C VAL A 113 -2.75 -11.89 20.15
N SER A 114 -2.96 -12.32 21.41
CA SER A 114 -2.67 -11.49 22.58
C SER A 114 -1.17 -11.22 22.76
N SER A 115 -0.32 -12.15 22.29
CA SER A 115 1.14 -12.01 22.30
C SER A 115 1.68 -11.11 21.18
N TRP A 116 0.83 -10.71 20.21
CA TRP A 116 1.29 -10.02 19.02
C TRP A 116 1.43 -8.52 19.23
N ARG A 117 2.68 -8.05 19.22
CA ARG A 117 2.95 -6.61 19.19
C ARG A 117 2.56 -6.01 17.83
N ARG A 118 1.65 -5.03 17.86
CA ARG A 118 1.24 -4.25 16.69
C ARG A 118 2.34 -3.30 16.23
N ARG A 119 2.40 -3.06 14.91
CA ARG A 119 3.25 -2.00 14.35
C ARG A 119 2.65 -0.63 14.65
N THR A 120 3.51 0.34 14.94
CA THR A 120 3.11 1.75 15.03
C THR A 120 3.51 2.51 13.77
N TRP A 121 2.77 3.59 13.47
CA TRP A 121 3.08 4.43 12.31
C TRP A 121 4.42 5.12 12.46
N GLN A 122 4.74 5.60 13.66
CA GLN A 122 5.98 6.30 13.97
C GLN A 122 7.20 5.39 13.78
N GLU A 123 7.16 4.16 14.31
CA GLU A 123 8.24 3.19 14.12
C GLU A 123 8.42 2.84 12.65
N HIS A 124 7.32 2.65 11.91
CA HIS A 124 7.38 2.35 10.48
C HIS A 124 8.09 3.48 9.71
N VAL A 125 7.67 4.73 9.93
CA VAL A 125 8.26 5.90 9.27
C VAL A 125 9.74 6.05 9.65
N ALA A 126 10.09 5.86 10.92
CA ALA A 126 11.47 5.94 11.38
C ALA A 126 12.37 4.90 10.69
N ILE A 127 11.95 3.63 10.63
CA ILE A 127 12.71 2.56 9.98
C ILE A 127 12.79 2.79 8.47
N ALA A 128 11.70 3.19 7.82
CA ALA A 128 11.69 3.50 6.39
C ALA A 128 12.63 4.68 6.07
N THR A 129 12.70 5.67 6.94
CA THR A 129 13.62 6.82 6.80
C THR A 129 15.08 6.40 6.98
N LEU A 130 15.37 5.52 7.95
CA LEU A 130 16.70 4.92 8.10
C LEU A 130 17.11 4.14 6.85
N TRP A 131 16.20 3.36 6.27
CA TRP A 131 16.42 2.66 5.02
C TRP A 131 16.71 3.63 3.86
N LYS A 132 15.92 4.70 3.74
CA LYS A 132 16.10 5.72 2.68
C LYS A 132 17.49 6.38 2.76
N ASN A 133 17.88 6.78 3.96
CA ASN A 133 19.09 7.54 4.25
C ASN A 133 20.35 6.65 4.41
N ALA A 134 20.20 5.33 4.34
CA ALA A 134 21.33 4.41 4.43
C ALA A 134 22.35 4.67 3.32
N ALA A 135 23.64 4.69 3.70
CA ALA A 135 24.74 5.07 2.80
C ALA A 135 25.06 4.01 1.72
N THR A 136 24.74 2.75 1.97
CA THR A 136 25.06 1.64 1.07
C THR A 136 23.88 0.70 0.89
N GLU A 137 23.83 0.03 -0.25
CA GLU A 137 22.81 -0.98 -0.54
C GLU A 137 22.88 -2.17 0.43
N GLY A 138 24.08 -2.50 0.92
CA GLY A 138 24.26 -3.52 1.95
C GLY A 138 23.53 -3.18 3.26
N ILE A 139 23.59 -1.91 3.69
CA ILE A 139 22.88 -1.45 4.90
C ILE A 139 21.36 -1.46 4.66
N ARG A 140 20.91 -1.03 3.48
CA ARG A 140 19.48 -1.12 3.10
C ARG A 140 18.96 -2.54 3.18
N GLN A 141 19.72 -3.50 2.64
CA GLN A 141 19.36 -4.90 2.66
C GLN A 141 19.34 -5.46 4.09
N GLN A 142 20.26 -5.04 4.96
CA GLN A 142 20.26 -5.43 6.39
C GLN A 142 19.02 -4.91 7.12
N ILE A 143 18.67 -3.62 6.93
CA ILE A 143 17.47 -3.01 7.53
C ILE A 143 16.22 -3.74 7.03
N TYR A 144 16.11 -3.97 5.72
CA TYR A 144 14.98 -4.67 5.12
C TYR A 144 14.87 -6.11 5.61
N THR A 145 15.98 -6.83 5.71
CA THR A 145 16.00 -8.22 6.24
C THR A 145 15.58 -8.28 7.70
N THR A 146 15.96 -7.28 8.50
CA THR A 146 15.67 -7.23 9.94
C THR A 146 14.23 -6.81 10.23
N PHE A 147 13.78 -5.71 9.61
CA PHE A 147 12.49 -5.07 9.96
C PHE A 147 11.38 -5.29 8.94
N GLY A 148 11.70 -5.82 7.76
CA GLY A 148 10.77 -6.02 6.65
C GLY A 148 10.15 -4.74 6.13
N ILE A 149 10.86 -3.61 6.23
CA ILE A 149 10.39 -2.28 5.85
C ILE A 149 11.42 -1.62 4.93
N ARG A 150 10.91 -0.94 3.91
CA ARG A 150 11.67 -0.03 3.04
C ARG A 150 10.90 1.26 2.80
N TRP A 151 11.56 2.24 2.20
CA TRP A 151 10.91 3.48 1.81
C TRP A 151 9.96 3.29 0.62
N THR A 152 8.80 3.94 0.71
CA THR A 152 7.84 4.11 -0.39
C THR A 152 7.48 5.59 -0.53
N GLU A 153 7.21 6.03 -1.77
CA GLU A 153 6.75 7.40 -2.03
C GLU A 153 5.46 7.75 -1.28
N LEU A 154 4.60 6.76 -0.97
CA LEU A 154 3.37 7.00 -0.20
C LEU A 154 3.63 7.57 1.20
N LEU A 155 4.81 7.34 1.79
CA LEU A 155 5.19 7.89 3.09
C LEU A 155 5.45 9.41 3.07
N ARG A 156 5.53 10.03 1.88
CA ARG A 156 5.57 11.49 1.76
C ARG A 156 4.23 12.13 2.10
N LEU A 157 3.13 11.39 1.96
CA LEU A 157 1.79 11.87 2.28
C LEU A 157 1.64 11.98 3.81
N PRO A 158 1.41 13.17 4.37
CA PRO A 158 1.48 13.40 5.82
C PRO A 158 0.36 12.70 6.60
N TYR A 159 -0.70 12.27 5.92
CA TYR A 159 -1.84 11.56 6.52
C TYR A 159 -1.77 10.04 6.31
N TRP A 160 -0.87 9.54 5.46
CA TRP A 160 -0.92 8.15 5.02
C TRP A 160 -0.22 7.21 6.01
N ASN A 161 -1.01 6.28 6.56
CA ASN A 161 -0.54 5.32 7.56
C ASN A 161 -0.58 3.87 7.03
N PRO A 162 0.57 3.29 6.64
CA PRO A 162 0.62 1.93 6.08
C PRO A 162 0.10 0.85 7.05
N THR A 163 0.21 1.06 8.37
CA THR A 163 -0.23 0.07 9.37
C THR A 163 -1.76 -0.06 9.47
N ARG A 164 -2.50 0.90 8.89
CA ARG A 164 -3.97 0.96 8.90
C ARG A 164 -4.59 1.01 7.51
N PHE A 165 -3.86 1.54 6.54
CA PHE A 165 -4.38 1.84 5.22
C PHE A 165 -4.03 0.78 4.18
N VAL A 166 -3.14 -0.16 4.49
CA VAL A 166 -3.01 -1.40 3.71
C VAL A 166 -4.14 -2.34 4.11
N VAL A 167 -5.01 -2.67 3.17
CA VAL A 167 -6.18 -3.53 3.39
C VAL A 167 -5.87 -4.95 2.90
N VAL A 168 -6.31 -5.95 3.66
CA VAL A 168 -6.29 -7.35 3.21
C VAL A 168 -7.42 -7.55 2.19
N ASP A 169 -7.07 -7.87 0.96
CA ASP A 169 -8.04 -8.14 -0.08
C ASP A 169 -8.72 -9.51 0.11
N CYS A 170 -9.98 -9.49 0.53
CA CYS A 170 -10.79 -10.70 0.73
C CYS A 170 -10.93 -11.53 -0.56
N MET A 171 -10.97 -10.91 -1.75
CA MET A 171 -11.12 -11.64 -3.01
C MET A 171 -9.94 -12.59 -3.22
N HIS A 172 -8.73 -12.06 -3.15
CA HIS A 172 -7.52 -12.85 -3.41
C HIS A 172 -7.12 -13.70 -2.21
N ASN A 173 -7.24 -13.19 -0.99
CA ASN A 173 -6.79 -13.91 0.20
C ASN A 173 -7.77 -15.02 0.60
N PHE A 174 -9.06 -14.70 0.70
CA PHE A 174 -10.06 -15.67 1.20
C PHE A 174 -10.61 -16.57 0.10
N PHE A 175 -11.15 -16.00 -0.99
CA PHE A 175 -11.82 -16.83 -2.01
C PHE A 175 -10.82 -17.60 -2.88
N ILE A 176 -9.77 -16.93 -3.35
CA ILE A 176 -8.76 -17.55 -4.25
C ILE A 176 -7.68 -18.28 -3.46
N GLY A 177 -7.30 -17.79 -2.27
CA GLY A 177 -6.35 -18.45 -1.39
C GLY A 177 -6.99 -19.52 -0.53
N ASP A 178 -7.59 -19.12 0.59
CA ASP A 178 -8.01 -20.04 1.66
C ASP A 178 -9.08 -21.03 1.21
N LEU A 179 -10.17 -20.56 0.60
CA LEU A 179 -11.30 -21.40 0.19
C LEU A 179 -10.88 -22.38 -0.90
N GLN A 180 -10.14 -21.92 -1.91
CA GLN A 180 -9.62 -22.80 -2.96
C GLN A 180 -8.70 -23.87 -2.37
N HIS A 181 -7.81 -23.50 -1.45
CA HIS A 181 -6.91 -24.44 -0.80
C HIS A 181 -7.67 -25.46 0.04
N HIS A 182 -8.65 -25.02 0.83
CA HIS A 182 -9.47 -25.91 1.66
C HIS A 182 -10.25 -26.89 0.81
N CYS A 183 -10.94 -26.43 -0.24
CA CYS A 183 -11.69 -27.32 -1.11
C CYS A 183 -10.78 -28.32 -1.81
N ARG A 184 -9.68 -27.87 -2.43
CA ARG A 184 -8.87 -28.74 -3.30
C ARG A 184 -7.84 -29.63 -2.59
N ASN A 185 -7.30 -29.17 -1.45
CA ASN A 185 -6.17 -29.84 -0.80
C ASN A 185 -6.48 -30.39 0.58
N VAL A 186 -7.46 -29.82 1.30
CA VAL A 186 -7.81 -30.25 2.66
C VAL A 186 -9.04 -31.17 2.66
N LEU A 187 -10.10 -30.77 1.97
CA LEU A 187 -11.39 -31.47 1.97
C LEU A 187 -11.53 -32.47 0.81
N GLY A 188 -10.96 -32.16 -0.36
CA GLY A 188 -11.05 -32.98 -1.58
C GLY A 188 -12.20 -32.56 -2.48
#